data_AF-A0AAV5FZZ4-F1
#
_entry.id   AF-A0AAV5FZZ4-F1
#
_cell.length_a   1.000
_cell.length_b   1.000
_cell.length_c   1.000
_cell.angle_alpha   90.00
_cell.angle_beta   90.00
_cell.angle_gamma   90.00
#
_symmetry.space_group_name_H-M   'P 1'
#
loop_
_entity.id
_entity.type
_entity.pdbx_description
1 polymer ?
#
loop_
_entity_poly.entity_id
_entity_poly.type
_entity_poly.pdbx_seq_one_letter_code
_entity_poly.pdbx_strand_id
1 'polypeptide(L)'
;MTPTDDEINGIKAYIPRLHIARWPKGFKPVPIVIYDGQTNPREWLQLYSVAIWSAGGDSYVMANYLPVYLDPAVWIWLTSLPEESITSWGDLNRKLIESFQATFNRPGNHFDLTRIKQKIDKPLHDYIKRFCAKKTEIPNVPD
;
A
#
# COMPACT_ATOMS: atom_id res chain seq x y z
N MET A 1 -24.71 9.73 -22.73
CA MET A 1 -23.85 8.61 -23.15
C MET A 1 -23.83 7.67 -21.96
N THR A 2 -24.51 6.53 -22.05
CA THR A 2 -24.46 5.48 -21.01
C THR A 2 -23.13 4.75 -21.16
N PRO A 3 -22.37 4.51 -20.07
CA PRO A 3 -21.14 3.75 -20.17
C PRO A 3 -21.44 2.38 -20.77
N THR A 4 -20.61 1.90 -21.70
CA THR A 4 -20.79 0.56 -22.27
C THR A 4 -20.47 -0.51 -21.21
N ASP A 5 -21.02 -1.71 -21.33
CA ASP A 5 -20.72 -2.83 -20.41
C ASP A 5 -19.21 -3.13 -20.32
N ASP A 6 -18.43 -2.76 -21.35
CA ASP A 6 -16.96 -2.80 -21.38
C ASP A 6 -16.26 -1.68 -20.59
N GLU A 7 -16.92 -0.56 -20.29
CA GLU A 7 -16.44 0.47 -19.37
C GLU A 7 -16.80 0.13 -17.91
N ILE A 8 -17.76 -0.77 -17.71
CA ILE A 8 -18.14 -1.38 -16.43
C ILE A 8 -17.36 -2.69 -16.19
N ASN A 9 -16.67 -3.21 -17.21
CA ASN A 9 -15.72 -4.32 -17.09
C ASN A 9 -14.63 -3.89 -16.10
N GLY A 10 -14.70 -4.47 -14.90
CA GLY A 10 -13.91 -4.07 -13.76
C GLY A 10 -12.40 -4.23 -13.97
N ILE A 11 -11.65 -4.20 -12.88
CA ILE A 11 -10.20 -4.43 -12.87
C ILE A 11 -9.91 -5.74 -13.61
N LYS A 12 -9.45 -5.66 -14.88
CA LYS A 12 -9.29 -6.83 -15.77
C LYS A 12 -8.35 -7.89 -15.20
N ALA A 13 -7.46 -7.47 -14.31
CA ALA A 13 -6.58 -8.35 -13.58
C ALA A 13 -7.34 -9.32 -12.66
N TYR A 14 -8.59 -9.05 -12.32
CA TYR A 14 -9.42 -9.94 -11.52
C TYR A 14 -10.02 -11.04 -12.41
N ILE A 15 -10.01 -12.26 -11.90
CA ILE A 15 -10.82 -13.33 -12.51
C ILE A 15 -12.32 -13.03 -12.34
N PRO A 16 -13.19 -13.57 -13.22
CA PRO A 16 -14.63 -13.30 -13.16
C PRO A 16 -15.27 -13.52 -11.78
N ARG A 17 -14.87 -14.58 -11.05
CA ARG A 17 -15.40 -14.87 -9.71
C ARG A 17 -15.05 -13.82 -8.66
N LEU A 18 -14.04 -12.99 -8.88
CA LEU A 18 -13.66 -12.00 -7.89
C LEU A 18 -14.60 -10.79 -7.95
N HIS A 19 -15.24 -10.51 -9.09
CA HIS A 19 -16.19 -9.40 -9.26
C HIS A 19 -17.55 -9.60 -8.56
N ILE A 20 -17.90 -10.82 -8.17
CA ILE A 20 -19.23 -11.16 -7.60
C ILE A 20 -19.34 -10.87 -6.08
N ALA A 21 -18.79 -9.75 -5.62
CA ALA A 21 -18.86 -9.34 -4.22
C ALA A 21 -20.30 -9.11 -3.74
N ARG A 22 -20.64 -9.67 -2.59
CA ARG A 22 -21.94 -9.46 -1.93
C ARG A 22 -21.82 -8.31 -0.93
N TRP A 23 -22.28 -7.13 -1.33
CA TRP A 23 -22.21 -5.94 -0.49
C TRP A 23 -23.08 -6.06 0.77
N PRO A 24 -22.51 -5.87 1.99
CA PRO A 24 -23.27 -5.89 3.23
C PRO A 24 -24.33 -4.79 3.27
N LYS A 25 -25.46 -5.06 3.92
CA LYS A 25 -26.50 -4.04 4.11
C LYS A 25 -25.97 -2.91 4.99
N GLY A 26 -26.05 -1.66 4.50
CA GLY A 26 -25.53 -0.51 5.23
C GLY A 26 -24.00 -0.43 5.25
N PHE A 27 -23.33 -1.09 4.30
CA PHE A 27 -21.87 -1.09 4.19
C PHE A 27 -21.31 0.34 4.17
N LYS A 28 -20.62 0.70 5.25
CA LYS A 28 -19.98 1.99 5.45
C LYS A 28 -18.71 1.78 6.28
N PRO A 29 -17.58 1.45 5.63
CA PRO A 29 -16.30 1.31 6.31
C PRO A 29 -15.88 2.59 7.04
N VAL A 30 -15.13 2.41 8.12
CA VAL A 30 -14.46 3.53 8.79
C VAL A 30 -13.47 4.16 7.79
N PRO A 31 -13.49 5.50 7.61
CA PRO A 31 -12.52 6.17 6.74
C PRO A 31 -11.09 5.92 7.19
N ILE A 32 -10.23 5.54 6.25
CA ILE A 32 -8.78 5.44 6.45
C ILE A 32 -8.05 6.30 5.41
N VAL A 33 -6.74 6.46 5.58
CA VAL A 33 -5.90 7.17 4.61
C VAL A 33 -5.83 6.43 3.27
N ILE A 34 -5.85 7.18 2.17
CA ILE A 34 -5.61 6.66 0.82
C ILE A 34 -4.20 6.06 0.75
N TYR A 35 -4.04 4.93 0.06
CA TYR A 35 -2.75 4.32 -0.18
C TYR A 35 -2.00 5.03 -1.31
N ASP A 36 -0.87 5.63 -0.97
CA ASP A 36 -0.02 6.42 -1.87
C ASP A 36 1.12 5.62 -2.52
N GLY A 37 1.24 4.33 -2.22
CA GLY A 37 2.36 3.49 -2.69
C GLY A 37 3.70 3.76 -1.98
N GLN A 38 3.73 4.67 -1.01
CA GLN A 38 4.92 5.02 -0.22
C GLN A 38 4.77 4.62 1.24
N THR A 39 3.55 4.43 1.73
CA THR A 39 3.26 3.88 3.06
C THR A 39 3.58 2.38 3.11
N ASN A 40 3.91 1.84 4.30
CA ASN A 40 4.16 0.42 4.49
C ASN A 40 2.96 -0.40 3.99
N PRO A 41 3.09 -1.18 2.89
CA PRO A 41 1.95 -1.87 2.29
C PRO A 41 1.31 -2.87 3.26
N ARG A 42 2.09 -3.48 4.16
CA ARG A 42 1.59 -4.49 5.10
C ARG A 42 0.72 -3.87 6.19
N GLU A 43 1.21 -2.80 6.82
CA GLU A 43 0.46 -2.09 7.87
C GLU A 43 -0.80 -1.44 7.30
N TRP A 44 -0.68 -0.82 6.12
CA TRP A 44 -1.82 -0.21 5.46
C TRP A 44 -2.89 -1.24 5.09
N LEU A 45 -2.51 -2.39 4.49
CA LEU A 45 -3.45 -3.47 4.16
C LEU A 45 -4.12 -4.07 5.40
N GLN A 46 -3.44 -4.12 6.54
CA GLN A 46 -4.04 -4.56 7.80
C GLN A 46 -5.15 -3.59 8.25
N LEU A 47 -4.86 -2.29 8.27
CA LEU A 47 -5.85 -1.26 8.63
C LEU A 47 -7.05 -1.28 7.67
N TYR A 48 -6.78 -1.36 6.37
CA TYR A 48 -7.81 -1.51 5.35
C TYR A 48 -8.69 -2.74 5.60
N SER A 49 -8.08 -3.91 5.79
CA SER A 49 -8.80 -5.16 6.02
C SER A 49 -9.72 -5.07 7.25
N VAL A 50 -9.23 -4.48 8.36
CA VAL A 50 -10.03 -4.29 9.58
C VAL A 50 -11.19 -3.31 9.36
N ALA A 51 -10.97 -2.22 8.62
CA ALA A 51 -12.03 -1.25 8.30
C ALA A 51 -13.15 -1.86 7.45
N ILE A 52 -12.82 -2.68 6.45
CA ILE A 52 -13.81 -3.37 5.62
C ILE A 52 -14.52 -4.47 6.40
N TRP A 53 -13.77 -5.28 7.16
CA TRP A 53 -14.30 -6.37 7.94
C TRP A 53 -15.27 -5.89 9.03
N SER A 54 -14.94 -4.81 9.72
CA SER A 54 -15.82 -4.19 10.73
C SER A 54 -17.12 -3.63 10.16
N ALA A 55 -17.15 -3.29 8.87
CA ALA A 55 -18.37 -2.94 8.14
C ALA A 55 -19.13 -4.17 7.59
N GLY A 56 -18.73 -5.38 7.96
CA GLY A 56 -19.34 -6.64 7.55
C GLY A 56 -18.85 -7.19 6.21
N GLY A 57 -17.80 -6.61 5.63
CA GLY A 57 -17.25 -7.05 4.34
C GLY A 57 -16.41 -8.32 4.45
N ASP A 58 -16.50 -9.17 3.43
CA ASP A 58 -15.66 -10.37 3.26
C ASP A 58 -14.46 -10.10 2.33
N SER A 59 -13.71 -11.14 1.99
CA SER A 59 -12.55 -11.02 1.09
C SER A 59 -12.90 -10.53 -0.33
N TYR A 60 -14.11 -10.82 -0.83
CA TYR A 60 -14.56 -10.33 -2.13
C TYR A 60 -14.85 -8.83 -2.05
N VAL A 61 -15.54 -8.41 -0.99
CA VAL A 61 -15.77 -6.98 -0.71
C VAL A 61 -14.44 -6.24 -0.53
N MET A 62 -13.48 -6.81 0.20
CA MET A 62 -12.14 -6.23 0.34
C MET A 62 -11.45 -6.01 -1.01
N ALA A 63 -11.46 -6.99 -1.91
CA ALA A 63 -10.87 -6.84 -3.23
C ALA A 63 -11.57 -5.76 -4.04
N ASN A 64 -12.90 -5.79 -4.12
CA ASN A 64 -13.66 -4.88 -4.99
C ASN A 64 -13.74 -3.45 -4.45
N TYR A 65 -13.57 -3.25 -3.14
CA TYR A 65 -13.59 -1.92 -2.52
C TYR A 65 -12.21 -1.27 -2.44
N LEU A 66 -11.13 -2.04 -2.59
CA LEU A 66 -9.74 -1.55 -2.52
C LEU A 66 -9.50 -0.35 -3.44
N PRO A 67 -9.96 -0.36 -4.72
CA PRO A 67 -9.84 0.76 -5.65
C PRO A 67 -10.17 2.14 -5.09
N VAL A 68 -11.18 2.21 -4.22
CA VAL A 68 -11.68 3.46 -3.64
C VAL A 68 -10.64 4.14 -2.76
N TYR A 69 -9.70 3.36 -2.22
CA TYR A 69 -8.65 3.82 -1.33
C TYR A 69 -7.25 3.82 -1.96
N LEU A 70 -7.16 3.80 -3.30
CA LEU A 70 -5.89 3.89 -4.00
C LEU A 70 -5.65 5.29 -4.55
N ASP A 71 -4.44 5.81 -4.39
CA ASP A 71 -3.97 6.95 -5.15
C ASP A 71 -3.93 6.62 -6.65
N PRO A 72 -4.12 7.61 -7.57
CA PRO A 72 -4.06 7.39 -9.00
C PRO A 72 -2.87 6.54 -9.50
N ALA A 73 -1.67 6.70 -8.93
CA ALA A 73 -0.51 5.92 -9.37
C ALA A 73 -0.67 4.42 -9.06
N VAL A 74 -1.21 4.08 -7.88
CA VAL A 74 -1.45 2.70 -7.48
C VAL A 74 -2.65 2.11 -8.22
N TRP A 75 -3.68 2.91 -8.49
CA TRP A 75 -4.79 2.52 -9.34
C TRP A 75 -4.33 2.13 -10.76
N ILE A 76 -3.49 2.96 -11.37
CA ILE A 76 -2.90 2.66 -12.69
C ILE A 76 -2.14 1.34 -12.65
N TRP A 77 -1.30 1.12 -11.63
CA TRP A 77 -0.61 -0.16 -11.45
C TRP A 77 -1.59 -1.33 -11.41
N LEU A 78 -2.65 -1.26 -10.60
CA LEU A 78 -3.65 -2.33 -10.46
C LEU A 78 -4.31 -2.66 -11.80
N THR A 79 -4.68 -1.63 -12.58
CA THR A 79 -5.29 -1.79 -13.90
C THR A 79 -4.32 -2.23 -14.99
N SER A 80 -3.01 -2.06 -14.79
CA SER A 80 -1.95 -2.47 -15.73
C SER A 80 -1.53 -3.93 -15.58
N LEU A 81 -1.98 -4.61 -14.53
CA LEU A 81 -1.65 -6.01 -14.30
C LEU A 81 -2.24 -6.90 -15.41
N PRO A 82 -1.60 -8.04 -15.72
CA PRO A 82 -2.13 -8.97 -16.72
C PRO A 82 -3.54 -9.42 -16.38
N GLU A 83 -4.36 -9.62 -17.41
CA GLU A 83 -5.73 -10.08 -17.28
C GLU A 83 -5.81 -11.37 -16.46
N GLU A 84 -6.82 -11.46 -15.60
CA GLU A 84 -7.11 -12.64 -14.77
C GLU A 84 -5.95 -13.08 -13.83
N SER A 85 -4.94 -12.23 -13.62
CA SER A 85 -3.76 -12.57 -12.82
C SER A 85 -3.97 -12.54 -11.30
N ILE A 86 -5.11 -12.04 -10.82
CA ILE A 86 -5.51 -11.96 -9.41
C ILE A 86 -6.71 -12.88 -9.20
N THR A 87 -6.46 -13.97 -8.45
CA THR A 87 -7.50 -15.00 -8.24
C THR A 87 -8.20 -14.89 -6.89
N SER A 88 -7.66 -14.07 -5.98
CA SER A 88 -8.13 -13.93 -4.60
C SER A 88 -7.65 -12.61 -3.97
N TRP A 89 -8.26 -12.24 -2.84
CA TRP A 89 -7.76 -11.16 -1.98
C TRP A 89 -6.31 -11.38 -1.54
N GLY A 90 -5.94 -12.63 -1.25
CA GLY A 90 -4.56 -13.00 -0.90
C GLY A 90 -3.56 -12.72 -2.02
N ASP A 91 -3.92 -13.03 -3.28
CA ASP A 91 -3.07 -12.74 -4.43
C ASP A 91 -2.89 -11.24 -4.66
N LEU A 92 -3.97 -10.47 -4.52
CA LEU A 92 -3.94 -9.01 -4.61
C LEU A 92 -3.01 -8.41 -3.55
N ASN A 93 -3.16 -8.83 -2.29
CA ASN A 93 -2.29 -8.38 -1.19
C ASN A 93 -0.83 -8.71 -1.48
N ARG A 94 -0.56 -9.94 -1.91
CA ARG A 94 0.81 -10.38 -2.23
C ARG A 94 1.41 -9.51 -3.33
N LYS A 95 0.71 -9.31 -4.45
CA LYS A 95 1.19 -8.47 -5.57
C LYS A 95 1.39 -7.02 -5.17
N LEU A 96 0.49 -6.45 -4.37
CA LEU A 96 0.61 -5.08 -3.87
C LEU A 96 1.85 -4.94 -2.99
N ILE A 97 2.03 -5.86 -2.04
CA ILE A 97 3.22 -5.89 -1.18
C ILE A 97 4.49 -6.06 -2.03
N GLU A 98 4.54 -7.02 -2.95
CA GLU A 98 5.71 -7.22 -3.83
C GLU A 98 6.06 -5.98 -4.65
N SER A 99 5.04 -5.24 -5.12
CA SER A 99 5.23 -4.06 -5.97
C SER A 99 5.67 -2.82 -5.18
N PHE A 100 5.14 -2.62 -3.97
CA PHE A 100 5.34 -1.39 -3.20
C PHE A 100 6.16 -1.54 -1.92
N GLN A 101 6.55 -2.77 -1.54
CA GLN A 101 7.43 -2.97 -0.38
C GLN A 101 8.85 -2.45 -0.65
N ALA A 102 9.32 -2.49 -1.89
CA ALA A 102 10.63 -1.95 -2.25
C ALA A 102 10.63 -0.40 -2.34
N THR A 103 9.48 0.21 -2.64
CA THR A 103 9.31 1.67 -2.66
C THR A 103 9.04 2.26 -1.29
N PHE A 104 8.67 1.42 -0.31
CA PHE A 104 8.58 1.80 1.09
C PHE A 104 9.96 2.18 1.64
N ASN A 105 10.25 3.47 1.68
CA ASN A 105 11.32 4.01 2.49
C ASN A 105 10.87 3.93 3.95
N ARG A 106 11.28 2.85 4.64
CA ARG A 106 11.08 2.77 6.09
C ARG A 106 11.63 4.06 6.71
N PRO A 107 10.84 4.80 7.51
CA PRO A 107 11.39 5.92 8.25
C PRO A 107 12.62 5.43 9.00
N GLY A 108 13.70 6.21 8.91
CA GLY A 108 14.92 5.88 9.63
C GLY A 108 14.56 5.68 11.10
N ASN A 109 15.19 4.72 11.75
CA ASN A 109 15.06 4.55 13.19
C ASN A 109 16.43 4.75 13.86
N HIS A 110 16.46 4.85 15.19
CA HIS A 110 17.71 5.08 15.92
C HIS A 110 18.78 4.01 15.65
N PHE A 111 18.41 2.76 15.32
CA PHE A 111 19.39 1.74 14.95
C PHE A 111 20.10 2.07 13.62
N ASP A 112 19.46 2.79 12.70
CA ASP A 112 20.10 3.20 11.45
C ASP A 112 21.25 4.20 11.68
N LEU A 113 21.20 4.98 12.77
CA LEU A 113 22.31 5.85 13.18
C LEU A 113 23.53 5.04 13.62
N THR A 114 23.32 3.90 14.28
CA THR A 114 24.42 3.03 14.76
C THR A 114 25.20 2.36 13.62
N ARG A 115 24.61 2.32 12.42
CA ARG A 115 25.23 1.78 11.21
C ARG A 115 26.14 2.81 10.53
N ILE A 116 26.02 4.10 10.87
CA ILE A 116 26.93 5.14 10.39
C ILE A 116 28.16 5.13 11.29
N LYS A 117 29.27 4.59 10.75
CA LYS A 117 30.58 4.60 11.41
C LYS A 117 31.51 5.58 10.71
N GLN A 118 32.36 6.24 11.48
CA GLN A 118 33.47 6.98 10.91
C GLN A 118 34.41 5.99 10.23
N LYS A 119 34.75 6.26 8.97
CA LYS A 119 35.73 5.47 8.22
C LYS A 119 37.10 6.09 8.40
N ILE A 120 38.13 5.26 8.55
CA ILE A 120 39.53 5.67 8.79
C ILE A 120 40.09 6.54 7.64
N ASP A 121 39.60 6.33 6.42
CA ASP A 121 40.01 7.02 5.19
C ASP A 121 39.23 8.30 4.90
N LYS A 122 38.29 8.71 5.77
CA LYS A 122 37.41 9.86 5.54
C LYS A 122 37.56 10.92 6.63
N PRO A 123 37.55 12.21 6.26
CA PRO A 123 37.57 13.29 7.23
C PRO A 123 36.31 13.24 8.11
N LEU A 124 36.44 13.66 9.37
CA LEU A 124 35.33 13.67 10.34
C LEU A 124 34.09 14.43 9.84
N HIS A 125 34.29 15.50 9.07
CA HIS A 125 33.21 16.27 8.46
C HIS A 125 32.29 15.41 7.56
N ASP A 126 32.84 14.44 6.84
CA ASP A 126 32.07 13.51 6.00
C ASP A 126 31.20 12.55 6.85
N TYR A 127 31.70 12.14 8.02
CA TYR A 127 30.89 11.41 8.99
C TYR A 127 29.73 12.26 9.53
N ILE A 128 30.00 13.49 9.98
CA ILE A 128 28.98 14.40 10.53
C ILE A 128 27.88 14.66 9.49
N LYS A 129 28.27 14.95 8.24
CA LYS A 129 27.31 15.18 7.15
C LYS A 129 26.38 13.99 6.92
N ARG A 130 26.91 12.76 6.88
CA ARG A 130 26.11 11.53 6.74
C ARG A 130 25.20 11.29 7.95
N PHE A 131 25.72 11.50 9.15
CA PHE A 131 24.98 11.30 10.38
C PHE A 131 23.79 12.28 10.48
N CYS A 132 24.01 13.57 10.21
CA CYS A 132 22.96 14.57 10.19
C CYS A 132 21.89 14.30 9.13
N ALA A 133 22.30 13.92 7.90
CA ALA A 133 21.36 13.56 6.84
C ALA A 133 20.46 12.37 7.22
N LYS A 134 21.04 11.35 7.88
CA LYS A 134 20.27 10.18 8.33
C LYS A 134 19.35 10.50 9.50
N LYS A 135 19.75 11.42 10.39
CA LYS A 135 18.91 11.90 11.49
C LYS A 135 17.65 12.62 10.99
N THR A 136 17.74 13.37 9.89
CA THR A 136 16.56 14.02 9.26
C THR A 136 15.54 13.04 8.67
N GLU A 137 15.89 11.77 8.47
CA GLU A 137 14.98 10.72 7.99
C GLU A 137 14.24 9.98 9.12
N ILE A 138 14.55 10.29 10.38
CA ILE A 138 13.91 9.69 11.57
C ILE A 138 12.74 10.60 11.99
N PRO A 139 11.49 10.11 12.00
CA PRO A 139 10.36 10.88 12.49
C PRO A 139 10.59 11.28 13.95
N ASN A 140 10.52 12.57 14.26
CA ASN A 140 10.48 13.04 15.64
C ASN A 140 9.19 12.50 16.30
N VAL A 141 9.34 11.59 17.26
CA VAL A 141 8.27 11.29 18.22
C VAL A 141 8.33 12.42 19.26
N PRO A 142 7.22 13.14 19.55
CA PRO A 142 7.24 14.22 20.53
C PRO A 142 7.54 13.69 21.94
N ASP A 143 8.22 14.53 22.72
CA ASP A 143 8.63 14.29 24.12
C ASP A 143 7.46 13.94 25.06
#